data_AF-A0A9D7RLS2-F1
#
_entry.id   AF-A0A9D7RLS2-F1
#
_cell.length_a   1.000
_cell.length_b   1.000
_cell.length_c   1.000
_cell.angle_alpha   90.00
_cell.angle_beta   90.00
_cell.angle_gamma   90.00
#
_symmetry.space_group_name_H-M   'P 1'
#
loop_
_entity.id
_entity.type
_entity.pdbx_description
1 polymer ?
#
loop_
_entity_poly.entity_id
_entity_poly.type
_entity_poly.pdbx_seq_one_letter_code
_entity_poly.pdbx_strand_id
1 'polypeptide(L)'
;MLGKYGIKADNQLLSDIDEVLQAARAELTDQQFGVIQRQVDNILSKVGAGDAIDAQAGYNIKKLLDRVAQSQDSSLAYHAKDLRASVVQALDRSLPPEVAKDFAKTRAQYANLIAVRKLVRPGLDGNVTPAALANVKNLRGDLRDVADVAGTFLKEPFGNSGTQNRTVGLGLLGALGGGAVFDPTLAATSALTGATVGRTANALLQSPAMVRYQLNGSNVLRRLAPTTNALLPAFGATGAVAAQ
;
A
#
# COMPACT_ATOMS: atom_id res chain seq x y z
N MET A 1 -26.90 -10.99 3.86
CA MET A 1 -25.79 -11.59 3.09
C MET A 1 -25.00 -12.64 3.88
N LEU A 2 -24.80 -12.51 5.20
CA LEU A 2 -24.03 -13.50 5.98
C LEU A 2 -24.79 -14.78 6.41
N GLY A 3 -26.12 -14.82 6.30
CA GLY A 3 -26.94 -15.91 6.87
C GLY A 3 -27.09 -17.18 6.02
N LYS A 4 -26.39 -17.30 4.88
CA LYS A 4 -26.60 -18.41 3.93
C LYS A 4 -25.44 -19.42 3.89
N TYR A 5 -24.23 -19.01 4.23
CA TYR A 5 -23.03 -19.83 4.09
C TYR A 5 -22.39 -20.06 5.46
N GLY A 6 -22.19 -21.33 5.82
CA GLY A 6 -21.45 -21.72 7.00
C GLY A 6 -19.93 -21.51 6.84
N ILE A 7 -19.22 -21.55 7.95
CA ILE A 7 -17.75 -21.47 8.02
C ILE A 7 -17.22 -22.89 8.10
N LYS A 8 -16.39 -23.32 7.15
CA LYS A 8 -15.69 -24.60 7.21
C LYS A 8 -14.63 -24.54 8.31
N ALA A 9 -14.65 -25.54 9.19
CA ALA A 9 -13.60 -25.83 10.15
C ALA A 9 -12.47 -26.61 9.45
N ASP A 10 -11.85 -25.97 8.46
CA ASP A 10 -10.72 -26.55 7.74
C ASP A 10 -9.46 -26.62 8.62
N ASN A 11 -8.50 -27.45 8.20
CA ASN A 11 -7.22 -27.59 8.91
C ASN A 11 -6.50 -26.24 9.09
N GLN A 12 -6.69 -25.31 8.16
CA GLN A 12 -6.12 -23.97 8.27
C GLN A 12 -6.75 -23.19 9.43
N LEU A 13 -8.08 -23.18 9.58
CA LEU A 13 -8.73 -22.52 10.71
C LEU A 13 -8.25 -23.11 12.04
N LEU A 14 -8.11 -24.44 12.13
CA LEU A 14 -7.63 -25.11 13.34
C LEU A 14 -6.18 -24.72 13.66
N SER A 15 -5.31 -24.65 12.64
CA SER A 15 -3.93 -24.17 12.78
C SER A 15 -3.88 -22.70 13.25
N ASP A 16 -4.65 -21.83 12.59
CA ASP A 16 -4.70 -20.40 12.91
C ASP A 16 -5.20 -20.18 14.36
N ILE A 17 -6.15 -21.00 14.83
CA ILE A 17 -6.66 -20.96 16.21
C ILE A 17 -5.57 -21.39 17.19
N ASP A 18 -4.85 -22.47 16.91
CA ASP A 18 -3.78 -22.97 17.78
C ASP A 18 -2.64 -21.94 17.90
N GLU A 19 -2.22 -21.34 16.79
CA GLU A 19 -1.21 -20.28 16.77
C GLU A 19 -1.61 -19.08 17.66
N VAL A 20 -2.87 -18.62 17.53
CA VAL A 20 -3.38 -17.54 18.38
C VAL A 20 -3.41 -17.95 19.85
N LEU A 21 -3.78 -19.19 20.15
CA LEU A 21 -3.87 -19.69 21.51
C LEU A 21 -2.49 -19.85 22.16
N GLN A 22 -1.49 -20.33 21.42
CA GLN A 22 -0.11 -20.41 21.89
C GLN A 22 0.47 -19.01 22.15
N ALA A 23 0.30 -18.07 21.21
CA ALA A 23 0.76 -16.70 21.39
C ALA A 23 0.08 -16.02 22.59
N ALA A 24 -1.26 -16.15 22.69
CA ALA A 24 -2.02 -15.60 23.81
C ALA A 24 -1.56 -16.18 25.16
N ARG A 25 -1.20 -17.46 25.22
CA ARG A 25 -0.70 -18.08 26.45
C ARG A 25 0.66 -17.53 26.89
N ALA A 26 1.51 -17.17 25.93
CA ALA A 26 2.83 -16.61 26.22
C ALA A 26 2.77 -15.13 26.63
N GLU A 27 1.79 -14.37 26.11
CA GLU A 27 1.74 -12.92 26.24
C GLU A 27 0.71 -12.40 27.24
N LEU A 28 -0.33 -13.18 27.55
CA LEU A 28 -1.42 -12.77 28.43
C LEU A 28 -1.27 -13.31 29.85
N THR A 29 -1.87 -12.60 30.79
CA THR A 29 -2.11 -13.14 32.14
C THR A 29 -3.11 -14.30 32.09
N ASP A 30 -3.09 -15.21 33.08
CA ASP A 30 -4.01 -16.37 33.13
C ASP A 30 -5.49 -15.97 33.03
N GLN A 31 -5.87 -14.84 33.63
CA GLN A 31 -7.24 -14.32 33.57
C GLN A 31 -7.62 -13.89 32.15
N GLN A 32 -6.73 -13.17 31.47
CA GLN A 32 -6.94 -12.71 30.09
C GLN A 32 -6.89 -13.87 29.10
N PHE A 33 -5.95 -14.80 29.29
CA PHE A 33 -5.86 -16.03 28.52
C PHE A 33 -7.15 -16.84 28.63
N GLY A 34 -7.70 -16.98 29.84
CA GLY A 34 -8.97 -17.66 30.06
C GLY A 34 -10.17 -17.01 29.34
N VAL A 35 -10.10 -15.72 28.96
CA VAL A 35 -11.11 -15.10 28.09
C VAL A 35 -10.97 -15.62 26.66
N ILE A 36 -9.75 -15.62 26.11
CA ILE A 36 -9.47 -16.11 24.74
C ILE A 36 -9.80 -17.59 24.62
N GLN A 37 -9.34 -18.41 25.58
CA GLN A 37 -9.59 -19.85 25.60
C GLN A 37 -11.09 -20.15 25.54
N ARG A 38 -11.93 -19.46 26.34
CA ARG A 38 -13.38 -19.63 26.28
C ARG A 38 -13.99 -19.26 24.92
N GLN A 39 -13.41 -18.30 24.20
CA GLN A 39 -13.87 -18.00 22.84
C GLN A 39 -13.46 -19.09 21.85
N VAL A 40 -12.27 -19.67 22.01
CA VAL A 40 -11.83 -20.84 21.22
C VAL A 40 -12.75 -22.03 21.49
N ASP A 41 -13.01 -22.35 22.76
CA ASP A 41 -13.96 -23.41 23.14
C ASP A 41 -15.35 -23.15 22.57
N ASN A 42 -15.79 -21.88 22.57
CA ASN A 42 -17.05 -21.49 21.94
C ASN A 42 -17.04 -21.80 20.44
N ILE A 43 -15.99 -21.44 19.71
CA ILE A 43 -15.85 -21.72 18.27
C ILE A 43 -15.93 -23.23 18.02
N LEU A 44 -15.11 -24.00 18.72
CA LEU A 44 -15.00 -25.46 18.54
C LEU A 44 -16.32 -26.15 18.90
N SER A 45 -17.03 -25.69 19.93
CA SER A 45 -18.35 -26.21 20.31
C SER A 45 -19.46 -25.97 19.29
N LYS A 46 -19.23 -25.08 18.31
CA LYS A 46 -20.18 -24.75 17.23
C LYS A 46 -19.85 -25.44 15.92
N VAL A 47 -18.79 -26.24 15.86
CA VAL A 47 -18.52 -27.12 14.72
C VAL A 47 -19.57 -28.23 14.74
N GLY A 48 -20.46 -28.20 13.75
CA GLY A 48 -21.54 -29.16 13.57
C GLY A 48 -21.19 -30.25 12.57
N ALA A 49 -22.23 -30.92 12.05
CA ALA A 49 -22.06 -31.95 11.04
C ALA A 49 -21.39 -31.39 9.76
N GLY A 50 -20.45 -32.17 9.20
CA GLY A 50 -19.70 -31.79 8.00
C GLY A 50 -18.59 -30.76 8.24
N ASP A 51 -18.04 -30.72 9.45
CA ASP A 51 -16.93 -29.84 9.86
C ASP A 51 -17.21 -28.37 9.53
N ALA A 52 -18.44 -27.94 9.83
CA ALA A 52 -18.90 -26.60 9.51
C ALA A 52 -19.60 -25.94 10.71
N ILE A 53 -19.30 -24.65 10.89
CA ILE A 53 -19.99 -23.76 11.81
C ILE A 53 -21.14 -23.10 11.05
N ASP A 54 -22.35 -23.20 11.59
CA ASP A 54 -23.52 -22.56 11.01
C ASP A 54 -23.34 -21.03 10.86
N ALA A 55 -23.97 -20.45 9.84
CA ALA A 55 -23.88 -19.03 9.53
C ALA A 55 -24.28 -18.12 10.71
N GLN A 56 -25.35 -18.49 11.42
CA GLN A 56 -25.80 -17.73 12.60
C GLN A 56 -24.81 -17.88 13.76
N ALA A 57 -24.27 -19.09 13.96
CA ALA A 57 -23.24 -19.33 14.96
C ALA A 57 -21.97 -18.51 14.66
N GLY A 58 -21.51 -18.49 13.42
CA GLY A 58 -20.36 -17.70 12.97
C GLY A 58 -20.56 -16.20 13.19
N TYR A 59 -21.76 -15.67 12.92
CA TYR A 59 -22.09 -14.27 13.20
C TYR A 59 -22.03 -13.96 14.71
N ASN A 60 -22.58 -14.83 15.55
CA ASN A 60 -22.57 -14.66 17.00
C ASN A 60 -21.13 -14.70 17.56
N ILE A 61 -20.32 -15.65 17.10
CA ILE A 61 -18.88 -15.75 17.43
C ILE A 61 -18.18 -14.43 17.08
N LYS A 62 -18.34 -13.96 15.84
CA LYS A 62 -17.75 -12.70 15.39
C LYS A 62 -18.16 -11.54 16.30
N LYS A 63 -19.45 -11.43 16.65
CA LYS A 63 -19.97 -10.36 17.50
C LYS A 63 -19.39 -10.40 18.92
N LEU A 64 -19.20 -11.59 19.49
CA LEU A 64 -18.55 -11.74 20.79
C LEU A 64 -17.07 -11.33 20.72
N LEU A 65 -16.34 -11.80 19.70
CA LEU A 65 -14.95 -11.41 19.48
C LEU A 65 -14.79 -9.91 19.22
N ASP A 66 -15.71 -9.28 18.49
CA ASP A 66 -15.75 -7.83 18.29
C ASP A 66 -15.88 -7.07 19.61
N ARG A 67 -16.65 -7.60 20.56
CA ARG A 67 -16.78 -7.01 21.90
C ARG A 67 -15.49 -7.15 22.71
N VAL A 68 -14.85 -8.32 22.69
CA VAL A 68 -13.57 -8.53 23.39
C VAL A 68 -12.46 -7.68 22.76
N ALA A 69 -12.47 -7.52 21.44
CA ALA A 69 -11.56 -6.66 20.68
C ALA A 69 -11.70 -5.16 20.99
N GLN A 70 -12.76 -4.76 21.72
CA GLN A 70 -12.97 -3.41 22.24
C GLN A 70 -12.54 -3.25 23.70
N SER A 71 -11.91 -4.28 24.31
CA SER A 71 -11.34 -4.16 25.64
C SER A 71 -10.32 -3.01 25.73
N GLN A 72 -10.19 -2.42 26.92
CA GLN A 72 -9.14 -1.44 27.23
C GLN A 72 -7.75 -2.08 27.26
N ASP A 73 -7.68 -3.39 27.52
CA ASP A 73 -6.44 -4.16 27.49
C ASP A 73 -5.97 -4.38 26.06
N SER A 74 -4.86 -3.74 25.68
CA SER A 74 -4.34 -3.79 24.31
C SER A 74 -3.99 -5.19 23.84
N SER A 75 -3.36 -6.00 24.69
CA SER A 75 -2.93 -7.37 24.35
C SER A 75 -4.13 -8.31 24.19
N LEU A 76 -5.10 -8.25 25.12
CA LEU A 76 -6.34 -9.03 25.00
C LEU A 76 -7.11 -8.63 23.73
N ALA A 77 -7.23 -7.33 23.48
CA ALA A 77 -7.91 -6.82 22.29
C ALA A 77 -7.18 -7.21 20.99
N TYR A 78 -5.87 -7.36 21.03
CA TYR A 78 -5.05 -7.83 19.90
C TYR A 78 -5.36 -9.30 19.57
N HIS A 79 -5.21 -10.23 20.51
CA HIS A 79 -5.49 -11.65 20.25
C HIS A 79 -6.97 -11.92 19.90
N ALA A 80 -7.90 -11.14 20.45
CA ALA A 80 -9.30 -11.23 20.05
C ALA A 80 -9.53 -10.78 18.59
N LYS A 81 -8.77 -9.79 18.09
CA LYS A 81 -8.83 -9.38 16.68
C LYS A 81 -8.23 -10.43 15.76
N ASP A 82 -7.16 -11.08 16.20
CA ASP A 82 -6.48 -12.14 15.44
C ASP A 82 -7.38 -13.36 15.35
N LEU A 83 -7.93 -13.84 16.48
CA LEU A 83 -8.90 -14.94 16.47
C LEU A 83 -10.11 -14.65 15.57
N ARG A 84 -10.62 -13.41 15.62
CA ARG A 84 -11.69 -12.96 14.72
C ARG A 84 -11.25 -12.98 13.26
N ALA A 85 -10.01 -12.59 12.96
CA ALA A 85 -9.47 -12.61 11.61
C ALA A 85 -9.43 -14.04 11.07
N SER A 86 -8.98 -15.02 11.86
CA SER A 86 -8.95 -16.43 11.48
C SER A 86 -10.35 -16.96 11.12
N VAL A 87 -11.35 -16.70 11.97
CA VAL A 87 -12.75 -17.08 11.71
C VAL A 87 -13.29 -16.45 10.43
N VAL A 88 -12.94 -15.17 10.20
CA VAL A 88 -13.31 -14.44 8.98
C VAL A 88 -12.64 -15.02 7.74
N GLN A 89 -11.35 -15.36 7.82
CA GLN A 89 -10.61 -15.89 6.68
C GLN A 89 -11.11 -17.29 6.32
N ALA A 90 -11.45 -18.09 7.32
CA ALA A 90 -12.15 -19.36 7.11
C ALA A 90 -13.49 -19.17 6.43
N LEU A 91 -14.26 -18.13 6.81
CA LEU A 91 -15.49 -17.78 6.08
C LEU A 91 -15.18 -17.44 4.62
N ASP A 92 -14.17 -16.60 4.35
CA ASP A 92 -13.78 -16.23 2.98
C ASP A 92 -13.44 -17.46 2.12
N ARG A 93 -12.73 -18.46 2.69
CA ARG A 93 -12.43 -19.75 2.04
C ARG A 93 -13.65 -20.66 1.86
N SER A 94 -14.69 -20.45 2.66
CA SER A 94 -15.92 -21.24 2.63
C SER A 94 -16.92 -20.74 1.60
N LEU A 95 -16.77 -19.51 1.13
CA LEU A 95 -17.67 -18.89 0.15
C LEU A 95 -17.37 -19.38 -1.28
N PRO A 96 -18.40 -19.52 -2.14
CA PRO A 96 -18.20 -19.67 -3.57
C PRO A 96 -17.38 -18.51 -4.16
N PRO A 97 -16.56 -18.72 -5.19
CA PRO A 97 -15.62 -17.71 -5.70
C PRO A 97 -16.25 -16.35 -6.01
N GLU A 98 -17.44 -16.34 -6.61
CA GLU A 98 -18.12 -15.07 -6.95
C GLU A 98 -18.65 -14.35 -5.71
N VAL A 99 -19.18 -15.09 -4.73
CA VAL A 99 -19.66 -14.51 -3.47
C VAL A 99 -18.47 -14.02 -2.63
N ALA A 100 -17.34 -14.72 -2.66
CA ALA A 100 -16.13 -14.33 -1.95
C ALA A 100 -15.59 -12.98 -2.44
N LYS A 101 -15.57 -12.74 -3.77
CA LYS A 101 -15.17 -11.45 -4.36
C LYS A 101 -16.09 -10.31 -3.91
N ASP A 102 -17.40 -10.51 -4.01
CA ASP A 102 -18.38 -9.49 -3.62
C ASP A 102 -18.32 -9.20 -2.12
N PHE A 103 -18.12 -10.24 -1.31
CA PHE A 103 -17.94 -10.09 0.13
C PHE A 103 -16.67 -9.32 0.47
N ALA A 104 -15.53 -9.66 -0.14
CA ALA A 104 -14.27 -8.95 0.05
C ALA A 104 -14.40 -7.47 -0.36
N LYS A 105 -15.04 -7.19 -1.50
CA LYS A 105 -15.32 -5.82 -1.97
C LYS A 105 -16.20 -5.06 -0.98
N THR A 106 -17.30 -5.66 -0.53
CA THR A 106 -18.23 -5.05 0.44
C THR A 106 -17.52 -4.73 1.76
N ARG A 107 -16.66 -5.63 2.23
CA ARG A 107 -15.86 -5.41 3.45
C ARG A 107 -14.83 -4.30 3.28
N ALA A 108 -14.18 -4.21 2.12
CA ALA A 108 -13.26 -3.13 1.81
C ALA A 108 -13.98 -1.78 1.81
N GLN A 109 -15.15 -1.69 1.16
CA GLN A 109 -15.99 -0.51 1.14
C GLN A 109 -16.45 -0.12 2.55
N TYR A 110 -16.90 -1.08 3.35
CA TYR A 110 -17.30 -0.83 4.75
C TYR A 110 -16.12 -0.35 5.60
N ALA A 111 -14.93 -0.96 5.46
CA ALA A 111 -13.74 -0.53 6.17
C ALA A 111 -13.36 0.91 5.80
N ASN A 112 -13.42 1.26 4.52
CA ASN A 112 -13.23 2.63 4.05
C ASN A 112 -14.26 3.58 4.69
N LEU A 113 -15.54 3.24 4.68
CA LEU A 113 -16.60 4.08 5.29
C LEU A 113 -16.37 4.32 6.78
N ILE A 114 -15.95 3.30 7.53
CA ILE A 114 -15.62 3.47 8.97
C ILE A 114 -14.39 4.37 9.15
N ALA A 115 -13.40 4.24 8.27
CA ALA A 115 -12.21 5.07 8.32
C ALA A 115 -12.53 6.55 8.01
N VAL A 116 -13.35 6.80 6.98
CA VAL A 116 -13.85 8.13 6.61
C VAL A 116 -14.75 8.70 7.70
N ARG A 117 -15.63 7.89 8.31
CA ARG A 117 -16.50 8.32 9.42
C ARG A 117 -15.72 8.90 10.59
N LYS A 118 -14.50 8.42 10.87
CA LYS A 118 -13.64 8.98 11.93
C LYS A 118 -13.14 10.38 11.62
N LEU A 119 -13.09 10.77 10.35
CA LEU A 119 -12.74 12.12 9.92
C LEU A 119 -13.91 13.08 10.07
N VAL A 120 -15.14 12.58 9.90
CA VAL A 120 -16.36 13.37 10.04
C VAL A 120 -16.68 13.54 11.52
N ARG A 121 -16.26 14.66 12.10
CA ARG A 121 -16.66 15.05 13.46
C ARG A 121 -18.16 15.44 13.47
N PRO A 122 -18.94 15.03 14.48
CA PRO A 122 -20.32 15.52 14.64
C PRO A 122 -20.32 17.05 14.75
N GLY A 123 -21.11 17.74 13.90
CA GLY A 123 -21.31 19.20 13.96
C GLY A 123 -20.43 20.05 13.02
N LEU A 124 -19.58 19.45 12.18
CA LEU A 124 -18.90 20.10 11.06
C LEU A 124 -19.57 19.69 9.73
N ASP A 125 -19.38 20.46 8.66
CA ASP A 125 -20.06 20.39 7.34
C ASP A 125 -20.01 19.04 6.57
N GLY A 126 -19.57 17.95 7.20
CA GLY A 126 -19.59 16.61 6.60
C GLY A 126 -18.59 16.40 5.45
N ASN A 127 -17.96 17.47 4.99
CA ASN A 127 -17.00 17.46 3.88
C ASN A 127 -15.68 16.85 4.33
N VAL A 128 -15.27 15.78 3.64
CA VAL A 128 -13.98 15.12 3.82
C VAL A 128 -13.08 15.50 2.65
N THR A 129 -12.01 16.25 2.92
CA THR A 129 -11.08 16.66 1.86
C THR A 129 -10.15 15.51 1.44
N PRO A 130 -9.67 15.49 0.18
CA PRO A 130 -8.67 14.51 -0.26
C PRO A 130 -7.39 14.51 0.60
N ALA A 131 -6.96 15.68 1.10
CA ALA A 131 -5.86 15.78 2.05
C ALA A 131 -6.15 15.12 3.41
N ALA A 132 -7.40 15.21 3.90
CA ALA A 132 -7.80 14.51 5.12
C ALA A 132 -7.80 12.98 4.91
N LEU A 133 -8.19 12.51 3.72
CA LEU A 133 -8.12 11.10 3.33
C LEU A 133 -6.67 10.58 3.30
N ALA A 134 -5.71 11.39 2.83
CA ALA A 134 -4.29 11.03 2.81
C ALA A 134 -3.71 10.71 4.21
N ASN A 135 -4.32 11.22 5.27
CA ASN A 135 -3.92 10.94 6.66
C ASN A 135 -4.55 9.67 7.23
N VAL A 136 -5.47 9.03 6.51
CA VAL A 136 -6.16 7.81 6.95
C VAL A 136 -5.30 6.59 6.62
N LYS A 137 -4.89 5.89 7.67
CA LYS A 137 -4.19 4.60 7.53
C LYS A 137 -5.19 3.51 7.12
N ASN A 138 -4.76 2.63 6.22
CA ASN A 138 -5.49 1.40 5.80
C ASN A 138 -6.72 1.61 4.90
N LEU A 139 -6.76 2.68 4.09
CA LEU A 139 -7.70 2.76 2.97
C LEU A 139 -7.42 1.64 1.95
N ARG A 140 -8.47 1.20 1.24
CA ARG A 140 -8.43 0.10 0.28
C ARG A 140 -9.05 0.49 -1.07
N GLY A 141 -8.54 -0.10 -2.15
CA GLY A 141 -9.03 0.12 -3.51
C GLY A 141 -8.95 1.58 -3.94
N ASP A 142 -9.87 2.01 -4.80
CA ASP A 142 -9.88 3.34 -5.43
C ASP A 142 -9.76 4.51 -4.43
N LEU A 143 -10.30 4.36 -3.22
CA LEU A 143 -10.24 5.42 -2.19
C LEU A 143 -8.83 5.60 -1.63
N ARG A 144 -8.01 4.55 -1.64
CA ARG A 144 -6.59 4.63 -1.33
C ARG A 144 -5.85 5.34 -2.44
N ASP A 145 -6.15 5.03 -3.71
CA ASP A 145 -5.49 5.66 -4.85
C ASP A 145 -5.72 7.18 -4.86
N VAL A 146 -6.95 7.60 -4.57
CA VAL A 146 -7.29 9.03 -4.38
C VAL A 146 -6.50 9.64 -3.21
N ALA A 147 -6.39 8.94 -2.09
CA ALA A 147 -5.64 9.41 -0.92
C ALA A 147 -4.12 9.50 -1.18
N ASP A 148 -3.55 8.56 -1.92
CA ASP A 148 -2.13 8.52 -2.27
C ASP A 148 -1.79 9.62 -3.32
N VAL A 149 -2.65 9.83 -4.32
CA VAL A 149 -2.55 10.95 -5.27
C VAL A 149 -2.66 12.28 -4.52
N ALA A 150 -3.68 12.46 -3.68
CA ALA A 150 -3.83 13.67 -2.89
C ALA A 150 -2.64 13.88 -1.94
N GLY A 151 -2.13 12.83 -1.31
CA GLY A 151 -0.94 12.88 -0.46
C GLY A 151 0.34 13.21 -1.20
N THR A 152 0.43 12.91 -2.51
CA THR A 152 1.61 13.23 -3.34
C THR A 152 1.54 14.67 -3.87
N PHE A 153 0.35 15.16 -4.22
CA PHE A 153 0.17 16.51 -4.79
C PHE A 153 -0.05 17.61 -3.75
N LEU A 154 -0.66 17.30 -2.60
CA LEU A 154 -0.99 18.28 -1.55
C LEU A 154 0.05 18.30 -0.42
N LYS A 155 0.93 17.29 -0.33
CA LYS A 155 2.08 17.33 0.55
C LYS A 155 3.22 17.99 -0.21
N GLU A 156 3.33 19.31 -0.06
CA GLU A 156 4.45 20.06 -0.61
C GLU A 156 5.78 19.40 -0.19
N PRO A 157 6.78 19.26 -1.10
CA PRO A 157 8.13 18.85 -0.72
C PRO A 157 8.86 19.89 0.16
N PHE A 158 8.21 20.99 0.56
CA PHE A 158 8.81 22.02 1.38
C PHE A 158 8.51 21.84 2.86
N GLY A 159 9.05 20.75 3.41
CA GLY A 159 9.30 20.67 4.84
C GLY A 159 10.33 21.72 5.24
N ASN A 160 9.86 22.80 5.86
CA ASN A 160 10.66 23.80 6.56
C ASN A 160 11.66 23.12 7.52
N SER A 161 12.94 23.08 7.15
CA SER A 161 14.03 23.05 8.13
C SER A 161 15.20 23.87 7.59
N GLY A 162 15.54 24.96 8.29
CA GLY A 162 16.74 25.76 8.02
C GLY A 162 18.05 24.99 8.21
N THR A 163 18.00 23.67 8.42
CA THR A 163 19.14 22.79 8.66
C THR A 163 19.41 21.82 7.49
N GLN A 164 18.42 21.39 6.70
CA GLN A 164 18.67 20.48 5.57
C GLN A 164 19.29 21.17 4.34
N ASN A 165 19.01 22.44 4.09
CA ASN A 165 19.72 23.19 3.05
C ASN A 165 21.21 23.38 3.36
N ARG A 166 21.61 23.28 4.64
CA ARG A 166 23.03 23.22 5.00
C ARG A 166 23.59 21.82 4.84
N THR A 167 22.89 20.74 5.19
CA THR A 167 23.45 19.38 5.08
C THR A 167 23.49 18.88 3.64
N VAL A 168 22.48 19.17 2.82
CA VAL A 168 22.49 18.90 1.38
C VAL A 168 23.42 19.88 0.66
N GLY A 169 23.45 21.15 1.07
CA GLY A 169 24.41 22.14 0.57
C GLY A 169 25.87 21.81 0.89
N LEU A 170 26.18 21.34 2.11
CA LEU A 170 27.52 20.91 2.54
C LEU A 170 27.89 19.53 2.03
N GLY A 171 26.94 18.63 1.81
CA GLY A 171 27.20 17.34 1.15
C GLY A 171 27.56 17.50 -0.32
N LEU A 172 26.92 18.46 -1.00
CA LEU A 172 27.21 18.79 -2.41
C LEU A 172 28.46 19.68 -2.55
N LEU A 173 28.73 20.60 -1.61
CA LEU A 173 29.97 21.39 -1.57
C LEU A 173 31.19 20.60 -1.05
N GLY A 174 30.99 19.64 -0.14
CA GLY A 174 32.04 18.73 0.33
C GLY A 174 32.47 17.72 -0.74
N ALA A 175 31.57 17.35 -1.65
CA ALA A 175 31.88 16.54 -2.83
C ALA A 175 32.55 17.35 -3.97
N LEU A 176 32.56 18.69 -3.89
CA LEU A 176 33.19 19.57 -4.87
C LEU A 176 34.46 20.27 -4.35
N GLY A 177 34.80 20.09 -3.06
CA GLY A 177 35.89 20.81 -2.39
C GLY A 177 37.10 19.97 -1.96
N GLY A 178 37.08 18.65 -2.14
CA GLY A 178 38.22 17.77 -1.85
C GLY A 178 38.71 17.10 -3.13
N GLY A 179 39.96 17.34 -3.52
CA GLY A 179 40.55 16.94 -4.81
C GLY A 179 40.68 15.42 -5.04
N ALA A 180 39.56 14.73 -5.22
CA ALA A 180 39.50 13.37 -5.73
C ALA A 180 38.82 13.37 -7.10
N VAL A 181 39.51 12.79 -8.08
CA VAL A 181 39.07 12.62 -9.47
C VAL A 181 37.67 11.98 -9.49
N PHE A 182 36.75 12.64 -10.19
CA PHE A 182 35.37 12.18 -10.36
C PHE A 182 35.38 10.93 -11.24
N ASP A 183 35.37 9.74 -10.64
CA ASP A 183 35.17 8.48 -11.35
C ASP A 183 33.68 8.08 -11.29
N PRO A 184 32.92 8.24 -12.39
CA PRO A 184 31.51 7.87 -12.44
C PRO A 184 31.27 6.36 -12.23
N THR A 185 32.30 5.52 -12.39
CA THR A 185 32.21 4.07 -12.23
C THR A 185 32.15 3.66 -10.75
N LEU A 186 32.80 4.42 -9.86
CA LEU A 186 32.81 4.21 -8.40
C LEU A 186 31.50 4.67 -7.73
N ALA A 187 30.84 5.70 -8.28
CA ALA A 187 29.52 6.14 -7.83
C ALA A 187 28.42 5.12 -8.17
N ALA A 188 28.54 4.43 -9.30
CA ALA A 188 27.60 3.39 -9.71
C ALA A 188 27.75 2.09 -8.90
N THR A 189 28.98 1.72 -8.53
CA THR A 189 29.24 0.49 -7.75
C THR A 189 28.86 0.62 -6.28
N SER A 190 28.97 1.81 -5.69
CA SER A 190 28.50 2.07 -4.31
C SER A 190 26.96 2.07 -4.20
N ALA A 191 26.25 2.45 -5.27
CA ALA A 191 24.79 2.32 -5.35
C ALA A 191 24.31 0.87 -5.56
N LEU A 192 25.17 -0.01 -6.10
CA LEU A 192 24.86 -1.42 -6.35
C LEU A 192 25.23 -2.35 -5.17
N THR A 193 26.13 -1.93 -4.28
CA THR A 193 26.61 -2.76 -3.15
C THR A 193 25.89 -2.47 -1.82
N GLY A 194 25.16 -1.36 -1.72
CA GLY A 194 24.31 -1.04 -0.57
C GLY A 194 22.83 -1.27 -0.89
N ALA A 195 22.27 -2.37 -0.39
CA ALA A 195 20.87 -2.79 -0.45
C ALA A 195 19.84 -1.65 -0.64
N THR A 196 19.19 -1.60 -1.83
CA THR A 196 17.79 -1.16 -2.11
C THR A 196 17.56 -0.89 -3.61
N VAL A 197 17.70 -1.92 -4.46
CA VAL A 197 17.63 -1.79 -5.94
C VAL A 197 16.21 -1.53 -6.48
N GLY A 198 15.16 -1.49 -5.65
CA GLY A 198 13.78 -1.27 -6.14
C GLY A 198 13.28 0.18 -6.19
N ARG A 199 13.94 1.14 -5.50
CA ARG A 199 13.41 2.51 -5.31
C ARG A 199 14.34 3.64 -5.71
N THR A 200 15.62 3.36 -5.98
CA THR A 200 16.63 4.38 -6.31
C THR A 200 16.79 4.62 -7.81
N ALA A 201 16.36 3.69 -8.66
CA ALA A 201 16.43 3.84 -10.11
C ALA A 201 15.62 5.05 -10.62
N ASN A 202 14.42 5.29 -10.05
CA ASN A 202 13.57 6.42 -10.47
C ASN A 202 14.11 7.77 -9.96
N ALA A 203 14.77 7.79 -8.80
CA ALA A 203 15.37 8.99 -8.23
C ALA A 203 16.65 9.41 -8.98
N LEU A 204 17.41 8.46 -9.53
CA LEU A 204 18.59 8.74 -10.36
C LEU A 204 18.20 9.27 -11.74
N LEU A 205 17.13 8.73 -12.33
CA LEU A 205 16.60 9.18 -13.62
C LEU A 205 16.04 10.61 -13.56
N GLN A 206 15.51 11.03 -12.42
CA GLN A 206 15.00 12.38 -12.20
C GLN A 206 16.04 13.31 -11.56
N SER A 207 17.29 12.86 -11.39
CA SER A 207 18.32 13.70 -10.81
C SER A 207 18.64 14.89 -11.74
N PRO A 208 18.82 16.11 -11.21
CA PRO A 208 19.22 17.28 -11.99
C PRO A 208 20.52 17.06 -12.79
N ALA A 209 21.38 16.14 -12.36
CA ALA A 209 22.58 15.74 -13.08
C ALA A 209 22.29 14.96 -14.37
N MET A 210 21.36 13.99 -14.33
CA MET A 210 20.92 13.25 -15.52
C MET A 210 20.11 14.13 -16.48
N VAL A 211 19.24 14.99 -15.95
CA VAL A 211 18.50 15.97 -16.76
C VAL A 211 19.47 16.94 -17.44
N ARG A 212 20.52 17.40 -16.76
CA ARG A 212 21.58 18.23 -17.37
C ARG A 212 22.43 17.47 -18.38
N TYR A 213 22.72 16.19 -18.17
CA TYR A 213 23.43 15.35 -19.15
C TYR A 213 22.59 15.11 -20.42
N GLN A 214 21.29 14.84 -20.28
CA GLN A 214 20.36 14.68 -21.41
C GLN A 214 20.14 15.99 -22.18
N LEU A 215 19.97 17.11 -21.46
CA LEU A 215 19.78 18.44 -22.08
C LEU A 215 21.07 19.00 -22.69
N ASN A 216 22.25 18.64 -22.19
CA ASN A 216 23.54 19.03 -22.79
C ASN A 216 24.02 18.05 -23.87
N GLY A 217 23.65 16.78 -23.80
CA GLY A 217 23.93 15.78 -24.85
C GLY A 217 23.25 16.12 -26.18
N SER A 218 22.08 16.76 -26.14
CA SER A 218 21.38 17.25 -27.34
C SER A 218 22.02 18.49 -27.98
N ASN A 219 22.86 19.24 -27.26
CA ASN A 219 23.51 20.46 -27.77
C ASN A 219 24.90 20.18 -28.39
N VAL A 220 25.54 19.07 -28.06
CA VAL A 220 26.80 18.62 -28.70
C VAL A 220 26.51 18.05 -30.10
N LEU A 221 25.39 17.35 -30.29
CA LEU A 221 24.97 16.82 -31.59
C LEU A 221 24.52 17.90 -32.59
N ARG A 222 24.07 19.07 -32.11
CA ARG A 222 23.70 20.21 -32.97
C ARG A 222 24.88 21.13 -33.32
N ARG A 223 26.03 20.98 -32.64
CA ARG A 223 27.29 21.68 -32.94
C ARG A 223 28.25 20.88 -33.83
N LEU A 224 27.90 19.65 -34.20
CA LEU A 224 28.67 18.77 -35.08
C LEU A 224 28.03 18.54 -36.46
N ALA A 225 26.91 19.20 -36.76
CA ALA A 225 26.35 19.21 -38.11
C ALA A 225 26.95 20.39 -38.90
N PRO A 226 27.86 20.15 -39.87
CA PRO A 226 28.39 21.21 -40.70
C PRO A 226 27.30 21.79 -41.60
N THR A 227 27.30 23.11 -41.67
CA THR A 227 26.60 23.90 -42.69
C THR A 227 27.15 23.55 -44.08
N THR A 228 26.40 22.81 -44.90
CA THR A 228 26.53 22.87 -46.35
C THR A 228 25.15 22.83 -47.01
N ASN A 229 24.82 23.97 -47.61
CA ASN A 229 23.69 24.16 -48.51
C ASN A 229 24.28 24.08 -49.93
N ALA A 230 23.96 23.05 -50.72
CA ALA A 230 24.27 23.00 -52.16
C ALA A 230 23.48 21.90 -52.90
N LEU A 231 22.37 22.32 -53.53
CA LEU A 231 21.99 22.11 -54.94
C LEU A 231 22.15 20.71 -55.59
N LEU A 232 21.00 20.02 -55.79
CA LEU A 232 20.43 19.38 -57.02
C LEU A 232 21.38 18.82 -58.12
N PRO A 233 21.09 17.66 -58.79
CA PRO A 233 19.95 17.62 -59.75
C PRO A 233 19.25 16.26 -60.09
N ALA A 234 18.03 16.44 -60.63
CA ALA A 234 17.39 15.81 -61.81
C ALA A 234 17.07 14.28 -61.89
N PHE A 235 15.78 13.98 -62.08
CA PHE A 235 15.12 13.24 -63.20
C PHE A 235 13.65 13.01 -62.78
N GLY A 236 12.56 13.30 -63.50
CA GLY A 236 12.19 13.99 -64.74
C GLY A 236 10.65 14.15 -64.70
N ALA A 237 10.09 15.26 -65.20
CA ALA A 237 9.16 15.32 -66.36
C ALA A 237 7.97 14.31 -66.28
N THR A 238 6.68 14.66 -66.33
CA THR A 238 5.97 15.61 -67.21
C THR A 238 4.45 15.59 -66.89
N GLY A 239 3.75 16.72 -67.09
CA GLY A 239 2.29 16.83 -67.36
C GLY A 239 1.38 16.91 -66.11
N ALA A 240 0.74 18.05 -65.79
CA ALA A 240 -0.50 18.60 -66.39
C ALA A 240 -1.73 17.65 -66.21
N VAL A 241 -2.96 18.01 -65.83
CA VAL A 241 -3.72 19.25 -65.58
C VAL A 241 -5.08 18.83 -64.97
N ALA A 242 -5.66 19.67 -64.10
CA ALA A 242 -7.07 19.97 -63.80
C ALA A 242 -8.16 18.89 -63.48
N ALA A 243 -8.86 19.20 -62.37
CA ALA A 243 -10.32 19.36 -62.18
C ALA A 243 -11.30 18.17 -62.23
N GLN A 244 -12.18 18.22 -61.21
CA GLN A 244 -13.43 17.49 -60.93
C GLN A 244 -13.32 16.07 -60.36
#